data_AF-A0A7J3QCZ7-F1
#
_entry.id   AF-A0A7J3QCZ7-F1
#
_cell.length_a   1.000
_cell.length_b   1.000
_cell.length_c   1.000
_cell.angle_alpha   90.00
_cell.angle_beta   90.00
_cell.angle_gamma   90.00
#
_symmetry.space_group_name_H-M   'P 1'
#
loop_
_entity.id
_entity.type
_entity.pdbx_description
1 polymer ?
#
loop_
_entity_poly.entity_id
_entity_poly.type
_entity_poly.pdbx_seq_one_letter_code
_entity_poly.pdbx_strand_id
1 'polypeptide(L)' 'MDRCPQCNLKNIDIYRFQLPFELPIPIAIAMSRSIRSDLERLFKNYSAIELHICKNCGYTEIRFIAREAS' A
#
# COMPACT_ATOMS: atom_id res chain seq x y z
N MET A 1 0.78 -2.17 -18.38
CA MET A 1 0.76 -3.64 -18.23
C MET A 1 2.01 -4.05 -17.48
N ASP A 2 1.88 -4.22 -16.17
CA ASP A 2 2.99 -4.55 -15.28
C ASP A 2 3.58 -5.92 -15.65
N ARG A 3 4.86 -5.93 -16.02
CA ARG A 3 5.66 -7.14 -16.18
C ARG A 3 6.44 -7.36 -14.91
N CYS A 4 6.63 -8.62 -14.51
CA CYS A 4 7.48 -8.93 -13.37
C CYS A 4 8.92 -8.45 -13.66
N PRO A 5 9.54 -7.63 -12.79
CA PRO A 5 10.90 -7.12 -13.03
C PRO A 5 11.96 -8.22 -12.98
N GLN A 6 11.67 -9.38 -12.38
CA GLN A 6 12.61 -10.51 -12.27
C GLN A 6 12.56 -11.44 -13.48
N CYS A 7 11.36 -11.91 -13.87
CA CYS A 7 11.22 -12.91 -14.94
C CYS A 7 10.58 -12.36 -16.22
N ASN A 8 10.25 -11.06 -16.28
CA ASN A 8 9.68 -10.35 -17.43
C ASN A 8 8.34 -10.89 -17.97
N LEU A 9 7.64 -11.74 -17.20
CA LEU A 9 6.34 -12.30 -17.54
C LEU A 9 5.20 -11.43 -17.01
N LYS A 10 4.07 -11.41 -17.74
CA LYS A 10 2.83 -10.70 -17.38
C LYS A 10 1.87 -11.59 -16.59
N ASN A 11 2.34 -12.16 -15.49
CA ASN A 11 1.52 -13.05 -14.66
C ASN A 11 1.64 -12.63 -13.19
N ILE A 12 0.91 -11.57 -12.83
CA ILE A 12 0.96 -10.91 -11.52
C ILE A 12 -0.46 -10.89 -10.93
N ASP A 13 -0.61 -11.39 -9.69
CA ASP A 13 -1.80 -11.13 -8.87
C ASP A 13 -1.63 -9.80 -8.14
N ILE A 14 -2.72 -9.04 -8.05
CA ILE A 14 -2.75 -7.76 -7.36
C ILE A 14 -3.80 -7.83 -6.24
N TYR A 15 -3.35 -7.67 -5.01
CA TYR A 15 -4.22 -7.53 -3.84
C TYR A 15 -4.23 -6.08 -3.40
N ARG A 16 -5.41 -5.46 -3.38
CA ARG A 16 -5.57 -4.04 -3.04
C ARG A 16 -6.23 -3.89 -1.67
N PHE A 17 -5.57 -3.16 -0.79
CA PHE A 17 -6.04 -2.81 0.55
C PHE A 17 -6.32 -1.31 0.59
N GLN A 18 -7.59 -0.96 0.80
CA GLN A 18 -7.99 0.45 0.93
C GLN A 18 -7.51 1.00 2.26
N LEU A 19 -6.94 2.19 2.24
CA LEU A 19 -6.52 2.90 3.44
C LEU A 19 -7.64 3.84 3.90
N PRO A 20 -7.88 3.92 5.22
CA PRO A 20 -8.86 4.85 5.74
C PRO A 20 -8.43 6.30 5.50
N PHE A 21 -9.39 7.23 5.56
CA PHE A 21 -9.11 8.65 5.41
C PHE A 21 -8.36 9.23 6.62
N GLU A 22 -8.68 8.69 7.80
CA GLU A 22 -8.15 9.13 9.08
C GLU A 22 -7.70 7.92 9.90
N LEU A 23 -6.78 8.16 10.84
CA LEU A 23 -6.28 7.11 11.73
C LEU A 23 -7.41 6.65 12.68
N PRO A 24 -7.78 5.35 12.71
CA PRO A 24 -8.79 4.86 13.64
C PRO A 24 -8.42 5.17 15.09
N ILE A 25 -9.38 5.68 15.87
CA ILE A 25 -9.17 6.12 17.27
C ILE A 25 -8.42 5.07 18.12
N PRO A 26 -8.76 3.76 18.08
CA PRO A 26 -8.03 2.77 18.87
C PRO A 26 -6.54 2.71 18.54
N ILE A 27 -6.18 2.85 17.25
CA ILE A 27 -4.80 2.85 16.78
C ILE A 27 -4.11 4.16 17.20
N ALA A 28 -4.80 5.30 17.08
CA ALA A 28 -4.25 6.61 17.44
C ALA A 28 -3.87 6.73 18.93
N ILE A 29 -4.55 5.99 19.82
CA ILE A 29 -4.27 5.98 21.26
C ILE A 29 -3.20 4.95 21.63
N ALA A 30 -3.13 3.82 20.93
CA ALA A 30 -2.23 2.71 21.27
C ALA A 30 -0.76 2.92 20.83
N MET A 31 -0.48 3.95 20.03
CA MET A 31 0.84 4.14 19.40
C MET A 31 1.57 5.38 19.93
N SER A 32 2.90 5.37 19.79
CA SER A 32 3.71 6.55 20.09
C SER A 32 3.39 7.70 19.13
N ARG A 33 3.67 8.93 19.56
CA ARG A 33 3.39 10.14 18.78
C ARG A 33 4.08 10.16 17.42
N SER A 34 5.29 9.61 17.32
CA SER A 34 6.02 9.53 16.04
C SER A 34 5.30 8.63 15.05
N ILE A 35 4.94 7.41 15.46
CA ILE A 35 4.28 6.45 14.58
C ILE A 35 2.89 6.95 14.17
N ARG A 36 2.18 7.60 15.10
CA ARG A 36 0.91 8.26 14.78
C ARG A 36 1.06 9.28 13.65
N SER A 37 2.03 10.18 13.74
CA SER A 37 2.28 11.19 12.70
C SER A 37 2.63 10.57 11.35
N ASP A 38 3.42 9.48 11.35
CA ASP A 38 3.79 8.77 10.13
C ASP A 38 2.57 8.11 9.47
N LEU A 39 1.70 7.48 10.26
CA LEU A 39 0.45 6.88 9.76
C LEU A 39 -0.55 7.91 9.27
N GLU A 40 -0.74 9.02 9.98
CA GLU A 40 -1.59 10.12 9.54
C GLU A 40 -1.10 10.68 8.20
N ARG A 41 0.22 10.86 8.03
CA ARG A 41 0.81 11.28 6.75
C ARG A 41 0.58 10.24 5.65
N LEU A 42 0.72 8.96 5.96
CA LEU A 42 0.51 7.86 5.02
C LEU A 42 -0.96 7.85 4.54
N PHE A 43 -1.93 7.93 5.45
CA PHE A 43 -3.36 7.95 5.12
C PHE A 43 -3.77 9.21 4.39
N LYS A 44 -3.12 10.34 4.67
CA LYS A 44 -3.33 11.60 3.93
C LYS A 44 -2.86 11.52 2.48
N ASN A 45 -1.71 10.91 2.22
CA ASN A 45 -1.09 10.92 0.89
C ASN A 45 -1.57 9.77 0.00
N TYR A 46 -2.00 8.65 0.59
CA TYR A 46 -2.31 7.42 -0.13
C TYR A 46 -3.74 6.94 0.13
N SER A 47 -4.38 6.40 -0.90
CA SER A 47 -5.74 5.86 -0.88
C SER A 47 -5.75 4.34 -0.70
N ALA A 48 -4.72 3.65 -1.18
CA ALA A 48 -4.61 2.21 -1.10
C ALA A 48 -3.15 1.74 -1.11
N ILE A 49 -2.96 0.53 -0.62
CA ILE A 49 -1.72 -0.25 -0.78
C ILE A 49 -2.05 -1.42 -1.69
N GLU A 50 -1.21 -1.65 -2.70
CA GLU A 50 -1.30 -2.82 -3.58
C GLU A 50 -0.11 -3.74 -3.35
N LEU A 51 -0.40 -5.03 -3.18
CA LEU A 51 0.57 -6.10 -3.15
C LEU A 51 0.56 -6.82 -4.50
N HIS A 52 1.65 -6.69 -5.25
CA HIS A 52 1.83 -7.28 -6.57
C HIS A 52 2.69 -8.55 -6.43
N ILE A 53 2.13 -9.72 -6.74
CA ILE A 53 2.80 -11.02 -6.59
C ILE A 53 2.92 -11.69 -7.95
N CYS A 54 4.15 -11.96 -8.39
CA CYS A 54 4.39 -12.73 -9.61
C CYS A 54 4.10 -14.22 -9.38
N LYS A 55 3.12 -14.77 -10.11
CA LYS A 55 2.78 -16.20 -10.03
C LYS A 55 3.89 -17.13 -10.51
N ASN A 56 4.81 -16.64 -11.34
CA ASN A 56 5.84 -17.47 -11.93
C ASN A 56 7.06 -17.63 -11.00
N CYS A 57 7.57 -16.52 -10.45
CA CYS A 57 8.81 -16.52 -9.67
C CYS A 57 8.62 -16.13 -8.19
N GLY A 58 7.40 -15.78 -7.76
CA GLY A 58 7.11 -15.36 -6.39
C GLY A 58 7.57 -13.95 -6.03
N TYR A 59 8.19 -13.21 -6.96
CA TYR A 59 8.59 -11.82 -6.72
C TYR A 59 7.39 -11.00 -6.25
N THR A 60 7.58 -10.27 -5.15
CA THR A 60 6.53 -9.51 -4.49
C THR A 60 6.94 -8.05 -4.36
N GLU A 61 6.05 -7.14 -4.73
CA GLU A 61 6.26 -5.69 -4.66
C GLU A 61 5.07 -5.03 -3.94
N ILE A 62 5.35 -4.08 -3.05
CA ILE A 62 4.32 -3.26 -2.39
C ILE A 62 4.32 -1.88 -3.04
N ARG A 63 3.15 -1.44 -3.51
CA ARG A 63 2.96 -0.12 -4.13
C ARG A 63 1.95 0.70 -3.35
N PHE A 64 2.29 1.96 -3.11
CA PHE A 64 1.37 2.92 -2.50
C PHE A 64 0.65 3.71 -3.59
N ILE A 65 -0.68 3.69 -3.57
CA ILE A 65 -1.53 4.38 -4.54
C ILE A 65 -1.88 5.74 -3.98
N ALA A 66 -1.43 6.81 -4.65
CA ALA A 66 -1.70 8.17 -4.23
C ALA A 66 -3.22 8.44 -4.13
N ARG A 67 -3.62 9.38 -3.26
CA ARG A 67 -4.94 10.01 -3.40
C ARG A 67 -4.89 10.93 -4.61
N GLU A 68 -5.89 10.82 -5.48
CA GLU A 68 -6.10 11.82 -6.52
C GLU A 68 -6.45 13.15 -5.86
N ALA A 69 -5.75 14.23 -6.23
CA ALA A 69 -6.12 15.56 -5.80
C ALA A 69 -7.44 15.91 -6.51
N SER A 70 -8.51 16.02 -5.72
CA SER A 70 -9.80 16.55 -6.19
C SER A 70 -9.71 18.04 -6.45
#